data_AF-A0A6B3GU70-F1
#
_entry.id   AF-A0A6B3GU70-F1
#
_cell.length_a   1.000
_cell.length_b   1.000
_cell.length_c   1.000
_cell.angle_alpha   90.00
_cell.angle_beta   90.00
_cell.angle_gamma   90.00
#
_symmetry.space_group_name_H-M   'P 1'
#
loop_
_entity.id
_entity.type
_entity.pdbx_description
1 polymer ?
#
loop_
_entity_poly.entity_id
_entity_poly.type
_entity_poly.pdbx_seq_one_letter_code
_entity_poly.pdbx_strand_id
1 'polypeptide(L)'
;MPDLKRAVYADLFGPTTGDRIRLADTDLLVEIEEDRSGGPGNAGDEAVFGGGKVIRESMGQARTTRAEGAPDTVITGAVVIDHWGIVKADIGIRDGRITG
;
A
#
# COMPACT_ATOMS: atom_id res chain seq x y z
N MET A 1 15.99 -14.43 -8.74
CA MET A 1 15.38 -13.65 -7.64
C MET A 1 14.49 -14.59 -6.86
N PRO A 2 14.28 -14.38 -5.56
CA PRO A 2 13.26 -15.14 -4.84
C PRO A 2 11.88 -14.79 -5.42
N ASP A 3 11.03 -15.80 -5.57
CA ASP A 3 9.68 -15.66 -6.10
C ASP A 3 8.65 -15.91 -4.97
N LEU A 4 7.57 -15.12 -4.96
CA LEU A 4 6.45 -15.29 -4.03
C LEU A 4 5.18 -15.62 -4.81
N LYS A 5 4.44 -16.64 -4.37
CA LYS A 5 3.14 -16.97 -4.98
C LYS A 5 2.16 -15.83 -4.74
N ARG A 6 1.36 -15.50 -5.76
CA ARG A 6 0.42 -14.38 -5.73
C ARG A 6 -0.59 -14.44 -4.56
N ALA A 7 -1.12 -15.63 -4.25
CA ALA A 7 -2.01 -15.80 -3.10
C ALA A 7 -1.31 -15.47 -1.76
N VAL A 8 -0.06 -15.90 -1.59
CA VAL A 8 0.74 -15.60 -0.39
C VAL A 8 1.06 -14.10 -0.31
N TYR A 9 1.34 -13.47 -1.45
CA TYR A 9 1.51 -12.01 -1.51
C TYR A 9 0.23 -11.30 -1.04
N ALA A 10 -0.94 -11.73 -1.55
CA ALA A 10 -2.22 -11.15 -1.18
C ALA A 10 -2.55 -11.32 0.31
N ASP A 11 -2.19 -12.45 0.92
CA ASP A 11 -2.38 -12.69 2.36
C ASP A 11 -1.50 -11.77 3.24
N LEU A 12 -0.32 -11.38 2.74
CA LEU A 12 0.63 -10.55 3.49
C LEU A 12 0.43 -9.05 3.29
N PHE A 13 0.14 -8.64 2.06
CA PHE A 13 0.19 -7.24 1.62
C PHE A 13 -1.12 -6.78 0.96
N GLY A 14 -2.11 -7.66 0.84
CA GLY A 14 -3.32 -7.40 0.07
C GLY A 14 -3.13 -7.61 -1.44
N PRO A 15 -4.23 -7.58 -2.22
CA PRO A 15 -4.23 -7.79 -3.66
C PRO A 15 -3.33 -6.76 -4.39
N THR A 16 -2.91 -7.03 -5.63
CA THR A 16 -2.07 -6.15 -6.45
C THR A 16 -2.59 -6.05 -7.89
N THR A 17 -1.93 -5.28 -8.77
CA THR A 17 -2.35 -5.03 -10.16
C THR A 17 -2.87 -6.28 -10.87
N GLY A 18 -4.12 -6.26 -11.34
CA GLY A 18 -4.82 -7.35 -12.02
C GLY A 18 -5.54 -8.34 -11.09
N ASP A 19 -5.40 -8.21 -9.77
CA ASP A 19 -6.30 -8.90 -8.83
C ASP A 19 -7.67 -8.20 -8.82
N ARG A 20 -8.71 -8.96 -8.46
CA ARG A 20 -10.08 -8.47 -8.36
C ARG A 20 -10.64 -8.62 -6.96
N ILE A 21 -11.38 -7.62 -6.51
CA ILE A 21 -12.07 -7.61 -5.22
C ILE A 21 -13.57 -7.54 -5.48
N ARG A 22 -14.33 -8.42 -4.83
CA ARG A 22 -15.79 -8.31 -4.81
C ARG A 22 -16.20 -7.24 -3.81
N LEU A 23 -17.06 -6.33 -4.24
CA LEU A 23 -17.61 -5.32 -3.33
C LEU A 23 -18.69 -5.96 -2.46
N ALA A 24 -18.27 -6.40 -1.28
CA ALA A 24 -19.12 -7.07 -0.30
C ALA A 24 -19.92 -8.25 -0.90
N ASP A 25 -21.22 -8.29 -0.69
CA ASP A 25 -22.16 -9.31 -1.14
C ASP A 25 -22.81 -9.00 -2.50
N THR A 26 -22.28 -8.01 -3.23
CA THR A 26 -22.75 -7.68 -4.58
C THR A 26 -22.10 -8.56 -5.66
N ASP A 27 -22.60 -8.45 -6.89
CA ASP A 27 -21.98 -9.05 -8.08
C ASP A 27 -20.90 -8.16 -8.73
N LEU A 28 -20.52 -7.05 -8.08
CA LEU A 28 -19.51 -6.12 -8.59
C LEU A 28 -18.10 -6.61 -8.23
N LEU A 29 -17.26 -6.75 -9.27
CA LEU A 29 -15.82 -7.01 -9.15
C LEU A 29 -15.06 -5.79 -9.63
N VAL A 30 -14.20 -5.23 -8.77
CA VAL A 30 -13.26 -4.18 -9.13
C VAL A 30 -11.88 -4.78 -9.37
N GLU A 31 -11.20 -4.35 -10.43
CA GLU A 31 -9.83 -4.77 -10.74
C GLU A 31 -8.85 -3.66 -10.36
N ILE A 32 -7.73 -4.03 -9.76
CA ILE A 32 -6.65 -3.07 -9.44
C ILE A 32 -5.89 -2.76 -10.73
N GLU A 33 -5.90 -1.50 -11.14
CA GLU A 33 -5.31 -1.01 -12.38
C GLU A 33 -3.81 -0.73 -12.22
N GLU A 34 -3.40 -0.26 -11.05
CA GLU A 34 -2.01 0.10 -10.72
C GLU A 34 -1.72 -0.17 -9.23
N ASP A 35 -0.52 -0.64 -8.92
CA ASP A 35 -0.01 -0.76 -7.55
C ASP A 35 1.25 0.10 -7.40
N ARG A 36 1.16 1.13 -6.56
CA ARG A 36 2.22 2.09 -6.23
C ARG A 36 2.90 1.77 -4.90
N SER A 37 2.33 0.87 -4.10
CA SER A 37 2.86 0.43 -2.80
C SER A 37 3.75 -0.81 -2.91
N GLY A 38 3.83 -1.41 -4.10
CA GLY A 38 4.55 -2.63 -4.39
C GLY A 38 4.14 -3.20 -5.74
N GLY A 39 3.92 -4.52 -5.79
CA GLY A 39 3.37 -5.19 -6.96
C GLY A 39 4.39 -5.57 -8.04
N PRO A 40 3.93 -5.99 -9.23
CA PRO A 40 4.80 -6.48 -10.29
C PRO A 40 5.90 -5.47 -10.67
N GLY A 41 7.16 -5.86 -10.49
CA GLY A 41 8.33 -5.01 -10.77
C GLY A 41 8.86 -4.22 -9.58
N ASN A 42 8.06 -4.01 -8.53
CA ASN A 42 8.43 -3.22 -7.34
C ASN A 42 8.23 -3.99 -6.01
N ALA A 43 7.86 -5.28 -6.07
CA ALA A 43 7.60 -6.09 -4.88
C ALA A 43 8.86 -6.33 -4.04
N GLY A 44 8.71 -6.29 -2.71
CA GLY A 44 9.75 -6.57 -1.73
C GLY A 44 9.99 -5.44 -0.71
N ASP A 45 9.57 -4.21 -1.03
CA ASP A 45 9.74 -3.02 -0.18
C ASP A 45 8.41 -2.53 0.44
N GLU A 46 7.39 -3.38 0.48
CA GLU A 46 6.07 -3.02 1.02
C GLU A 46 6.17 -2.47 2.45
N ALA A 47 5.59 -1.29 2.68
CA ALA A 47 5.64 -0.62 3.96
C ALA A 47 4.71 -1.33 4.97
N VAL A 48 5.27 -2.19 5.84
CA VAL A 48 4.50 -2.89 6.87
C VAL A 48 5.03 -2.55 8.27
N PHE A 49 4.13 -2.10 9.13
CA PHE A 49 4.40 -1.88 10.55
C PHE A 49 4.18 -3.15 11.39
N GLY A 50 5.04 -3.37 12.39
CA GLY A 50 4.93 -4.47 13.33
C GLY A 50 6.29 -4.95 13.86
N GLY A 51 6.26 -5.80 14.89
CA GLY A 51 7.48 -6.37 15.47
C GLY A 51 8.31 -7.12 14.42
N GLY A 52 9.54 -6.67 14.19
CA GLY A 52 10.45 -7.28 13.20
C GLY A 52 10.17 -6.92 11.74
N LYS A 53 9.26 -5.98 11.45
CA LYS A 53 8.86 -5.60 10.08
C LYS A 53 9.58 -4.35 9.55
N VAL A 54 9.13 -3.83 8.42
CA VAL A 54 9.80 -2.80 7.61
C VAL A 54 9.79 -1.43 8.27
N ILE A 55 8.64 -0.96 8.78
CA ILE A 55 8.52 0.36 9.40
C ILE A 55 9.12 0.30 10.81
N ARG A 56 10.42 0.58 10.90
CA ARG A 56 11.20 0.68 12.13
C ARG A 56 12.41 1.58 11.92
N GLU A 57 12.95 2.03 13.04
CA GLU A 57 14.15 2.88 13.07
C GLU A 57 15.30 2.23 12.28
N SER A 58 16.01 3.06 11.51
CA SER A 58 17.11 2.66 10.60
C SER A 58 16.72 1.76 9.41
N MET A 59 15.41 1.59 9.13
CA MET A 59 14.90 0.86 7.96
C MET A 59 13.86 1.72 7.20
N GLY A 60 12.60 1.28 7.08
CA GLY A 60 11.55 2.00 6.35
C GLY A 60 11.08 3.30 7.01
N GLN A 61 11.52 3.60 8.23
CA GLN A 61 11.22 4.87 8.90
C GLN A 61 12.38 5.86 8.76
N ALA A 62 12.15 6.93 7.98
CA ALA A 62 13.10 8.01 7.80
C ALA A 62 13.32 8.84 9.08
N ARG A 63 14.45 9.58 9.13
CA ARG A 63 14.74 10.56 10.19
C ARG A 63 14.14 11.94 9.93
N THR A 64 13.51 12.13 8.77
CA THR A 64 12.86 13.38 8.38
C THR A 64 11.84 13.76 9.44
N THR A 65 11.99 14.96 9.98
CA THR A 65 11.10 15.47 11.00
C THR A 65 9.76 15.89 10.38
N ARG A 66 8.75 16.05 11.23
CA ARG A 66 7.48 16.67 10.83
C ARG A 66 7.71 18.05 10.19
N ALA A 67 8.60 18.86 10.77
CA ALA A 67 8.91 20.20 10.24
C ALA A 67 9.48 20.17 8.82
N GLU A 68 10.19 19.10 8.46
CA GLU A 68 10.85 18.92 7.15
C GLU A 68 9.96 18.25 6.10
N GLY A 69 8.78 17.73 6.47
CA GLY A 69 7.86 17.17 5.49
C GLY A 69 7.23 15.82 5.86
N ALA A 70 7.65 15.18 6.94
CA ALA A 70 7.09 13.87 7.30
C ALA A 70 5.56 13.92 7.51
N PRO A 71 4.81 12.90 7.06
CA PRO A 71 3.37 12.81 7.29
C PRO A 71 3.07 12.57 8.77
N ASP A 72 1.89 13.03 9.22
CA ASP A 72 1.38 12.76 10.56
C ASP A 72 0.90 11.31 10.69
N THR A 73 0.40 10.74 9.60
CA THR A 73 -0.10 9.36 9.52
C THR A 73 0.11 8.83 8.11
N VAL A 74 0.37 7.53 8.00
CA VAL A 74 0.38 6.81 6.71
C VAL A 74 -0.59 5.64 6.81
N ILE A 75 -1.44 5.47 5.80
CA ILE A 75 -2.22 4.26 5.57
C ILE A 75 -1.48 3.43 4.54
N THR A 76 -0.94 2.28 4.93
CA THR A 76 -0.07 1.47 4.06
C THR A 76 -0.85 0.46 3.23
N GLY A 77 -0.50 0.28 1.95
CA GLY A 77 -1.01 -0.78 1.07
C GLY A 77 -2.53 -0.74 0.84
N ALA A 78 -3.13 0.44 0.87
CA ALA A 78 -4.58 0.61 0.73
C ALA A 78 -5.02 0.45 -0.73
N VAL A 79 -6.13 -0.26 -0.95
CA VAL A 79 -6.83 -0.24 -2.24
C VAL A 79 -7.78 0.96 -2.24
N VAL A 80 -7.48 1.93 -3.11
CA VAL A 80 -8.22 3.17 -3.29
C VAL A 80 -9.16 2.99 -4.48
N ILE A 81 -10.44 3.22 -4.25
CA ILE A 81 -11.46 3.29 -5.29
C ILE A 81 -11.91 4.74 -5.36
N ASP A 82 -11.64 5.39 -6.49
CA ASP A 82 -12.10 6.75 -6.74
C ASP A 82 -12.57 6.88 -8.20
N HIS A 83 -13.20 8.01 -8.54
CA HIS A 83 -13.82 8.21 -9.85
C HIS A 83 -12.82 8.19 -11.02
N TRP A 84 -11.52 8.38 -10.76
CA TRP A 84 -10.47 8.40 -11.76
C TRP A 84 -9.76 7.05 -11.94
N GLY A 85 -10.00 6.08 -11.05
CA GLY A 85 -9.35 4.77 -11.15
C GLY A 85 -9.37 3.97 -9.85
N ILE A 86 -8.85 2.75 -9.96
CA ILE A 86 -8.77 1.80 -8.85
C ILE A 86 -7.31 1.38 -8.69
N VAL A 87 -6.66 1.91 -7.66
CA VAL A 87 -5.22 1.70 -7.44
C VAL A 87 -4.94 1.17 -6.06
N LYS A 88 -3.76 0.61 -5.87
CA LYS A 88 -3.22 0.32 -4.56
C LYS A 88 -2.04 1.23 -4.25
N ALA A 89 -2.04 1.86 -3.08
CA ALA A 89 -1.03 2.84 -2.71
C ALA A 89 -0.90 2.98 -1.19
N ASP A 90 0.23 3.53 -0.76
CA ASP A 90 0.34 4.14 0.57
C ASP A 90 -0.25 5.56 0.51
N ILE A 91 -0.91 6.01 1.58
CA ILE A 91 -1.56 7.33 1.65
C ILE A 91 -0.98 8.11 2.82
N GLY A 92 -0.31 9.22 2.54
CA GLY A 92 0.19 10.16 3.52
C GLY A 92 -0.88 11.19 3.92
N ILE A 93 -1.03 11.40 5.22
CA ILE A 93 -1.93 12.39 5.80
C ILE A 93 -1.12 13.37 6.65
N ARG A 94 -1.37 14.65 6.47
CA ARG A 94 -0.77 15.73 7.26
C ARG A 94 -1.73 16.90 7.42
N ASP A 95 -1.81 17.44 8.64
CA ASP A 95 -2.70 18.57 8.96
C ASP A 95 -4.16 18.32 8.49
N GLY A 96 -4.60 17.05 8.57
CA GLY A 96 -5.92 16.60 8.14
C GLY A 96 -6.14 16.55 6.61
N ARG A 97 -5.08 16.63 5.79
CA ARG A 97 -5.15 16.57 4.33
C ARG A 97 -4.30 15.44 3.76
N ILE A 98 -4.68 14.95 2.58
CA ILE A 98 -3.88 14.00 1.79
C ILE A 98 -2.68 14.75 1.21
N THR A 99 -1.48 14.20 1.36
CA THR A 99 -0.23 14.82 0.89
C THR A 99 0.50 14.03 -0.18
N GLY A 100 0.16 12.76 -0.37
CA GLY A 100 0.81 11.84 -1.29
C GLY A 100 0.25 10.45 -1.15
#